data_AF-A0A842VTU6-F1
#
_entry.id   AF-A0A842VTU6-F1
#
_cell.length_a   1.000
_cell.length_b   1.000
_cell.length_c   1.000
_cell.angle_alpha   90.00
_cell.angle_beta   90.00
_cell.angle_gamma   90.00
#
_symmetry.space_group_name_H-M   'P 1'
#
loop_
_entity.id
_entity.type
_entity.pdbx_description
1 polymer ?
#
loop_
_entity_poly.entity_id
_entity_poly.type
_entity_poly.pdbx_seq_one_letter_code
_entity_poly.pdbx_strand_id
1 'polypeptide(L)' 'MDSKRNRWQRVRIEFEYVSSNFQQHGHDPHQCDLIVCWEHDWKDCPLEVLELRTVINDLEG' A
#
# COMPACT_ATOMS: atom_id res chain seq x y z
N MET A 1 31.31 -14.16 -4.78
CA MET A 1 30.07 -13.72 -4.10
C MET A 1 29.54 -12.52 -4.85
N ASP A 2 28.32 -12.59 -5.38
CA ASP A 2 27.71 -11.54 -6.21
C ASP A 2 27.37 -10.30 -5.36
N SER A 3 27.95 -9.15 -5.72
CA SER A 3 27.85 -7.88 -4.98
C SER A 3 26.58 -7.08 -5.28
N LYS A 4 25.50 -7.68 -5.81
CA LYS A 4 24.26 -6.96 -6.22
C LYS A 4 22.95 -7.52 -5.62
N ARG A 5 23.00 -8.18 -4.46
CA ARG A 5 21.88 -9.02 -3.99
C ARG A 5 20.67 -8.35 -3.28
N ASN A 6 20.62 -7.02 -3.09
CA ASN A 6 19.51 -6.38 -2.35
C ASN A 6 18.84 -5.21 -3.11
N ARG A 7 18.12 -5.47 -4.21
CA ARG A 7 17.28 -4.43 -4.88
C ARG A 7 15.79 -4.57 -4.62
N TRP A 8 15.38 -5.64 -3.96
CA TRP A 8 13.98 -5.97 -3.74
C TRP A 8 13.76 -6.25 -2.26
N GLN A 9 12.66 -5.71 -1.72
CA GLN A 9 12.20 -5.98 -0.38
C GLN A 9 10.88 -6.76 -0.43
N ARG A 10 10.68 -7.67 0.54
CA ARG A 10 9.36 -8.29 0.73
C ARG A 10 8.48 -7.29 1.46
N VAL A 11 7.26 -7.10 0.94
CA VAL A 11 6.26 -6.18 1.49
C VAL A 11 4.98 -6.98 1.74
N ARG A 12 4.41 -6.84 2.93
CA ARG A 12 3.08 -7.37 3.27
C ARG A 12 2.04 -6.32 2.90
N ILE A 13 1.01 -6.72 2.16
CA ILE A 13 0.00 -5.80 1.67
C ILE A 13 -1.40 -6.24 2.08
N GLU A 14 -2.28 -5.27 2.27
CA GLU A 14 -3.73 -5.44 2.29
C GLU A 14 -4.35 -4.71 1.10
N PHE A 15 -5.39 -5.30 0.50
CA PHE A 15 -6.15 -4.68 -0.57
C PHE A 15 -7.46 -4.12 -0.03
N GLU A 16 -7.71 -2.85 -0.31
CA GLU A 16 -8.93 -2.18 0.11
C GLU A 16 -9.58 -1.39 -1.03
N TYR A 17 -10.91 -1.23 -1.00
CA TYR A 17 -11.54 -0.28 -1.93
C TYR A 17 -11.18 1.16 -1.53
N VAL A 18 -11.37 1.49 -0.25
CA VAL A 18 -11.06 2.79 0.35
C VAL A 18 -10.08 2.57 1.51
N SER A 19 -9.01 3.35 1.61
CA SER A 19 -7.92 3.08 2.58
C SER A 19 -8.36 2.96 4.05
N SER A 20 -9.34 3.75 4.49
CA SER A 20 -9.85 3.70 5.86
C SER A 20 -10.57 2.38 6.20
N ASN A 21 -10.96 1.59 5.20
CA ASN A 21 -11.55 0.27 5.42
C ASN A 21 -10.60 -0.66 6.18
N PHE A 22 -9.28 -0.50 6.00
CA PHE A 22 -8.28 -1.25 6.77
C PHE A 22 -8.52 -1.12 8.28
N GLN A 23 -8.74 0.12 8.74
CA GLN A 23 -9.05 0.42 10.14
C GLN A 23 -10.45 -0.08 10.52
N GLN A 24 -11.45 0.10 9.65
CA GLN A 24 -12.83 -0.31 9.91
C GLN A 24 -12.98 -1.83 10.06
N HIS A 25 -12.21 -2.61 9.31
CA HIS A 25 -12.15 -4.07 9.40
C HIS A 25 -11.35 -4.56 10.62
N GLY A 26 -10.60 -3.68 11.29
CA GLY A 26 -9.80 -4.00 12.46
C GLY A 26 -8.50 -4.72 12.14
N HIS A 27 -7.91 -4.49 10.96
CA HIS A 27 -6.60 -5.02 10.63
C HIS A 27 -5.50 -4.38 11.50
N ASP A 28 -4.48 -5.17 11.86
CA ASP A 28 -3.35 -4.71 12.67
C ASP A 28 -2.29 -4.02 11.78
N PRO A 29 -2.03 -2.71 11.97
CA PRO A 29 -0.99 -2.00 11.22
C PRO A 29 0.41 -2.60 11.39
N HIS A 30 0.71 -3.31 12.47
CA HIS A 30 2.02 -3.96 12.64
C HIS A 30 2.20 -5.20 11.75
N GLN A 31 1.11 -5.73 11.19
CA GLN A 31 1.10 -6.87 10.29
C GLN A 31 1.06 -6.52 8.81
N CYS A 32 0.97 -5.24 8.47
CA CYS A 32 0.92 -4.72 7.11
C CYS A 32 2.02 -3.68 6.90
N ASP A 33 2.63 -3.67 5.72
CA ASP A 33 3.67 -2.69 5.38
C ASP A 33 3.14 -1.64 4.39
N LEU A 34 2.18 -2.00 3.53
CA LEU A 34 1.62 -1.15 2.48
C LEU A 34 0.14 -1.48 2.24
N ILE A 35 -0.73 -0.46 2.24
CA ILE A 35 -2.11 -0.60 1.77
C ILE A 35 -2.15 -0.32 0.28
N VAL A 36 -2.76 -1.21 -0.50
CA VAL A 36 -3.08 -0.95 -1.91
C VAL A 36 -4.58 -0.70 -2.01
N CYS A 37 -4.97 0.51 -2.43
CA CYS A 37 -6.38 0.88 -2.48
C CYS A 37 -6.79 1.55 -3.79
N TRP A 38 -8.10 1.55 -4.08
CA TRP A 38 -8.64 2.34 -5.19
C TRP A 38 -8.69 3.83 -4.84
N GLU A 39 -9.19 4.18 -3.65
CA GLU A 39 -9.31 5.57 -3.18
C GLU A 39 -8.68 5.75 -1.79
N HIS A 40 -7.81 6.77 -1.64
CA HIS A 40 -7.17 7.07 -0.36
C HIS A 40 -7.87 8.22 0.36
N ASP A 41 -8.48 7.92 1.51
CA ASP A 41 -9.25 8.85 2.35
C ASP A 41 -8.67 8.99 3.78
N TRP A 42 -7.73 8.12 4.17
CA TRP A 42 -7.20 8.05 5.53
C TRP A 42 -5.98 8.97 5.71
N LYS A 43 -6.24 10.25 6.02
CA LYS A 43 -5.21 11.29 6.13
C LYS A 43 -4.09 11.00 7.14
N ASP A 44 -4.44 10.42 8.29
CA ASP A 44 -3.49 10.09 9.37
C ASP A 44 -3.10 8.60 9.33
N CYS A 45 -3.11 7.97 8.14
CA CYS A 45 -2.72 6.57 7.98
C CYS A 45 -1.25 6.37 8.41
N PRO A 46 -0.96 5.42 9.32
CA PRO A 46 0.41 5.15 9.75
C PRO A 46 1.21 4.29 8.76
N LEU A 47 0.57 3.76 7.72
CA LEU A 47 1.17 2.88 6.71
C LEU A 47 1.40 3.62 5.39
N GLU A 48 2.33 3.11 4.58
CA GLU A 48 2.44 3.51 3.18
C GLU A 48 1.14 3.14 2.45
N VAL A 49 0.69 4.00 1.53
CA VAL A 49 -0.53 3.77 0.74
C VAL A 49 -0.26 3.98 -0.74
N LEU A 50 -0.58 2.97 -1.55
CA LEU A 50 -0.56 3.03 -3.01
C LEU A 50 -2.00 3.17 -3.52
N GLU A 51 -2.36 4.38 -3.97
CA GLU A 51 -3.66 4.67 -4.55
C GLU A 51 -3.68 4.43 -6.06
N LEU A 52 -4.38 3.37 -6.48
CA LEU A 52 -4.41 2.95 -7.88
C LEU A 52 -5.16 3.91 -8.79
N ARG A 53 -6.21 4.59 -8.32
CA ARG A 53 -7.01 5.52 -9.14
C ARG A 53 -6.16 6.67 -9.69
N THR A 54 -5.22 7.19 -8.90
CA THR A 54 -4.27 8.21 -9.36
C THR A 54 -3.17 7.58 -10.21
N VAL A 55 -2.56 6.49 -9.76
CA VAL A 55 -1.42 5.84 -10.45
C VAL A 55 -1.76 5.41 -11.87
N ILE A 56 -2.98 4.92 -12.13
CA ILE A 56 -3.37 4.47 -13.47
C ILE A 56 -3.36 5.61 -14.48
N ASN A 57 -3.71 6.84 -14.08
CA ASN A 57 -3.64 8.00 -14.98
C ASN A 57 -2.20 8.31 -15.41
N ASP A 58 -1.22 7.96 -14.58
CA ASP A 58 0.20 8.15 -14.88
C ASP A 58 0.81 7.00 -15.71
N LEU A 59 0.07 5.89 -15.86
CA LEU A 59 0.50 4.71 -16.63
C LEU A 59 -0.01 4.71 -18.07
N GLU A 60 -1.06 5.46 -18.36
CA GLU A 60 -1.56 5.65 -19.74
C GLU A 60 -0.72 6.69 -20.48
N GLY A 61 0.48 6.27 -20.89
CA GLY A 61 1.32 6.96 -21.87
C GLY A 61 1.03 6.52 -23.30
#